data_AF-A0A327QMC0-F1
#
_entry.id   AF-A0A327QMC0-F1
#
_cell.length_a   1.000
_cell.length_b   1.000
_cell.length_c   1.000
_cell.angle_alpha   90.00
_cell.angle_beta   90.00
_cell.angle_gamma   90.00
#
_symmetry.space_group_name_H-M   'P 1'
#
loop_
_entity.id
_entity.type
_entity.pdbx_description
1 polymer ?
#
loop_
_entity_poly.entity_id
_entity_poly.type
_entity_poly.pdbx_seq_one_letter_code
_entity_poly.pdbx_strand_id
1 'polypeptide(L)'
;MLHPGLFPYRMPTRLLLCLIAGIYFTFPSYGQARTDYGTNAIGRQFGLSCRAVLEFPSSKQHPIPILRFSANAGVGGEFLHDWIYPSVNIEVQLYNGGLGSKSTQRNPFQNFDLDIIIAGTATFGGQNYMRANKQPVLAHRDIPLYYFSNFVYPALQNPYRYSFSLGTNFIITFLNTAKGNQRVGFVNAHVDRVQASYYNDRGLGFAQADLGDKKNRNYTGGAIISYHGAPYTALSLVEVSYHQFSGDVARQGGEQTLLNKRVWGVTLANPWKGYGASFQSYNSIQLPKSHTVTDTSFKVPYPRSFSISGQYYYRYHLIQFQ
;
A
#
# COMPACT_ATOMS: atom_id res chain seq x y z
N MET A 1 -6.99 -30.90 25.63
CA MET A 1 -7.37 -29.79 26.52
C MET A 1 -7.07 -28.47 25.81
N LEU A 2 -8.10 -27.81 25.27
CA LEU A 2 -7.99 -26.49 24.65
C LEU A 2 -8.33 -25.44 25.72
N HIS A 3 -7.43 -24.50 26.00
CA HIS A 3 -7.65 -23.44 26.98
C HIS A 3 -8.72 -22.44 26.48
N PRO A 4 -9.87 -22.29 27.17
CA PRO A 4 -10.84 -21.26 26.87
C PRO A 4 -10.49 -20.02 27.68
N GLY A 5 -9.79 -19.04 27.08
CA GLY A 5 -9.36 -17.86 27.84
C GLY A 5 -8.78 -16.70 27.03
N LEU A 6 -9.15 -16.54 25.75
CA LEU A 6 -8.48 -15.61 24.84
C LEU A 6 -9.38 -14.53 24.21
N PHE A 7 -10.38 -13.99 24.92
CA PHE A 7 -11.04 -12.74 24.48
C PHE A 7 -11.54 -11.91 25.69
N PRO A 8 -10.68 -11.11 26.36
CA PRO A 8 -11.11 -10.38 27.55
C PRO A 8 -11.87 -9.08 27.26
N TYR A 9 -12.19 -8.71 26.01
CA TYR A 9 -12.98 -7.50 25.76
C TYR A 9 -13.91 -7.65 24.55
N ARG A 10 -15.21 -7.64 24.82
CA ARG A 10 -16.24 -7.29 23.83
C ARG A 10 -16.14 -5.78 23.61
N MET A 11 -15.61 -5.35 22.47
CA MET A 11 -15.93 -4.01 21.98
C MET A 11 -17.45 -3.91 21.98
N PRO A 12 -18.07 -2.89 22.61
CA PRO A 12 -19.51 -2.77 22.59
C PRO A 12 -19.92 -2.67 21.12
N THR A 13 -20.64 -3.69 20.63
CA THR A 13 -21.03 -3.86 19.22
C THR A 13 -21.69 -2.60 18.66
N ARG A 14 -22.34 -1.83 19.53
CA ARG A 14 -22.96 -0.53 19.24
C ARG A 14 -21.94 0.55 18.82
N LEU A 15 -20.77 0.63 19.46
CA LEU A 15 -19.74 1.63 19.12
C LEU A 15 -19.10 1.34 17.76
N LEU A 16 -18.88 0.06 17.44
CA LEU A 16 -18.37 -0.37 16.13
C LEU A 16 -19.39 -0.06 15.02
N LEU A 17 -20.67 -0.35 15.23
CA LEU A 17 -21.74 -0.01 14.31
C LEU A 17 -21.88 1.52 14.14
N CYS A 18 -21.75 2.30 15.21
CA CYS A 18 -21.78 3.76 15.14
C CYS A 18 -20.56 4.35 14.41
N LEU A 19 -19.37 3.75 14.53
CA LEU A 19 -18.19 4.17 13.76
C LEU A 19 -18.33 3.85 12.27
N ILE A 20 -18.81 2.64 11.94
CA ILE A 20 -19.07 2.24 10.55
C ILE A 20 -20.15 3.14 9.95
N ALA A 21 -21.27 3.34 10.65
CA ALA A 21 -22.35 4.21 10.20
C ALA A 21 -21.91 5.68 10.13
N GLY A 22 -21.14 6.19 11.10
CA GLY A 22 -20.64 7.56 11.12
C GLY A 22 -19.74 7.85 9.90
N ILE A 23 -18.83 6.94 9.56
CA ILE A 23 -17.98 7.07 8.37
C ILE A 23 -18.81 7.03 7.07
N TYR A 24 -19.91 6.28 7.04
CA TYR A 24 -20.82 6.23 5.89
C TYR A 24 -21.73 7.47 5.76
N PHE A 25 -22.07 8.16 6.85
CA PHE A 25 -23.11 9.19 6.85
C PHE A 25 -22.61 10.65 6.92
N THR A 26 -21.36 10.93 7.32
CA THR A 26 -20.92 12.32 7.56
C THR A 26 -19.80 12.84 6.65
N PHE A 27 -19.31 12.06 5.68
CA PHE A 27 -18.47 12.60 4.61
C PHE A 27 -19.36 12.93 3.42
N PRO A 28 -19.83 14.19 3.27
CA PRO A 28 -20.39 14.63 2.01
C PRO A 28 -19.35 14.38 0.90
N SER A 29 -19.89 14.04 -0.27
CA SER A 29 -19.30 13.48 -1.49
C SER A 29 -18.16 14.27 -2.16
N TYR A 30 -17.22 14.84 -1.39
CA TYR A 30 -16.12 15.68 -1.86
C TYR A 30 -14.85 14.89 -2.20
N GLY A 31 -14.82 13.58 -1.94
CA GLY A 31 -13.83 12.65 -2.49
C GLY A 31 -14.11 12.37 -3.96
N GLN A 32 -14.17 13.40 -4.80
CA GLN A 32 -14.39 13.23 -6.22
C GLN A 32 -13.06 12.95 -6.90
N ALA A 33 -12.96 11.80 -7.56
CA ALA A 33 -11.96 11.61 -8.59
C ALA A 33 -12.26 12.58 -9.73
N ARG A 34 -11.35 13.51 -9.99
CA ARG A 34 -11.40 14.36 -11.20
C ARG A 34 -10.43 13.79 -12.22
N THR A 35 -10.94 13.51 -13.42
CA THR A 35 -10.12 13.07 -14.55
C THR A 35 -10.32 14.07 -15.68
N ASP A 36 -9.27 14.83 -15.97
CA ASP A 36 -9.21 15.74 -17.10
C ASP A 36 -8.53 15.00 -18.26
N TYR A 37 -9.08 15.16 -19.47
CA TYR A 37 -8.60 14.53 -20.69
C TYR A 37 -8.07 15.59 -21.66
N GLY A 38 -6.91 15.34 -22.27
CA GLY A 38 -6.30 16.21 -23.29
C GLY A 38 -5.61 15.39 -24.38
N THR A 39 -5.00 16.01 -25.38
CA THR A 39 -4.27 15.29 -26.44
C THR A 39 -2.79 15.71 -26.48
N ASN A 40 -1.88 14.76 -26.74
CA ASN A 40 -0.46 14.96 -27.01
C ASN A 40 0.14 13.78 -27.80
N ALA A 41 1.26 13.98 -28.50
CA ALA A 41 1.82 12.96 -29.40
C ALA A 41 2.37 11.68 -28.72
N ILE A 42 2.36 11.57 -27.39
CA ILE A 42 3.18 10.62 -26.61
C ILE A 42 2.44 9.97 -25.42
N GLY A 43 1.11 10.11 -25.35
CA GLY A 43 0.29 9.41 -24.35
C GLY A 43 0.71 9.69 -22.90
N ARG A 44 0.89 10.96 -22.49
CA ARG A 44 1.35 11.28 -21.12
C ARG A 44 0.23 11.22 -20.10
N GLN A 45 0.57 10.77 -18.89
CA GLN A 45 -0.30 10.90 -17.72
C GLN A 45 0.42 11.68 -16.63
N PHE A 46 -0.34 12.52 -15.95
CA PHE A 46 0.03 13.12 -14.68
C PHE A 46 -1.09 12.81 -13.70
N GLY A 47 -0.73 12.51 -12.46
CA GLY A 47 -1.75 12.29 -11.46
C GLY A 47 -1.29 12.62 -10.06
N LEU A 48 -2.29 12.86 -9.22
CA LEU A 48 -2.15 13.05 -7.79
C LEU A 48 -3.23 12.23 -7.09
N SER A 49 -2.88 11.67 -5.95
CA SER A 49 -3.79 10.90 -5.13
C SER A 49 -3.44 11.10 -3.67
N CYS A 50 -4.43 11.01 -2.80
CA CYS A 50 -4.18 10.87 -1.38
C CYS A 50 -5.15 9.87 -0.77
N ARG A 51 -4.71 9.29 0.34
CA ARG A 51 -5.46 8.33 1.13
C ARG A 51 -5.25 8.64 2.61
N ALA A 52 -6.36 8.75 3.33
CA ALA A 52 -6.35 8.79 4.78
C ALA A 52 -6.91 7.48 5.32
N VAL A 53 -6.29 6.93 6.35
CA VAL A 53 -6.70 5.71 7.02
C VAL A 53 -6.80 5.96 8.51
N LEU A 54 -7.95 5.62 9.07
CA LEU A 54 -8.20 5.59 10.49
C LEU A 54 -8.43 4.13 10.91
N GLU A 55 -7.50 3.59 11.68
CA GLU A 55 -7.50 2.18 12.06
C GLU A 55 -7.63 2.00 13.58
N PHE A 56 -8.45 1.02 13.96
CA PHE A 56 -8.73 0.63 15.34
C PHE A 56 -8.24 -0.80 15.60
N PRO A 57 -6.99 -0.97 16.09
CA PRO A 57 -6.47 -2.28 16.46
C PRO A 57 -7.10 -2.78 17.77
N SER A 58 -7.31 -4.09 17.87
CA SER A 58 -7.89 -4.73 19.06
C SER A 58 -6.90 -4.90 20.22
N SER A 59 -5.59 -4.78 19.96
CA SER A 59 -4.55 -4.93 20.97
C SER A 59 -4.17 -3.59 21.59
N LYS A 60 -4.02 -3.57 22.92
CA LYS A 60 -3.56 -2.42 23.72
C LYS A 60 -2.08 -2.06 23.48
N GLN A 61 -1.35 -2.88 22.73
CA GLN A 61 0.04 -2.63 22.35
C GLN A 61 0.15 -1.83 21.05
N HIS A 62 -0.95 -1.38 20.46
CA HIS A 62 -0.90 -0.42 19.37
C HIS A 62 -1.44 0.91 19.88
N PRO A 63 -0.95 2.06 19.36
CA PRO A 63 -1.64 3.31 19.59
C PRO A 63 -3.06 3.20 19.02
N ILE A 64 -4.02 3.78 19.73
CA ILE A 64 -5.42 3.80 19.31
C ILE A 64 -5.84 5.27 19.33
N PRO A 65 -6.20 5.86 18.17
CA PRO A 65 -6.20 5.24 16.83
C PRO A 65 -4.81 5.18 16.17
N ILE A 66 -4.69 4.30 15.16
CA ILE A 66 -3.65 4.40 14.14
C ILE A 66 -4.16 5.33 13.03
N LEU A 67 -3.39 6.35 12.74
CA LEU A 67 -3.60 7.35 11.70
C LEU A 67 -2.52 7.16 10.64
N ARG A 68 -2.94 7.10 9.37
CA ARG A 68 -2.04 7.18 8.23
C ARG A 68 -2.60 8.15 7.22
N PHE A 69 -1.76 9.08 6.80
CA PHE A 69 -1.99 9.93 5.64
C PHE A 69 -0.92 9.62 4.61
N SER A 70 -1.35 9.31 3.40
CA SER A 70 -0.46 8.99 2.29
C SER A 70 -0.86 9.82 1.08
N ALA A 71 0.10 10.49 0.46
CA ALA A 71 -0.08 11.24 -0.78
C ALA A 71 0.87 10.70 -1.84
N ASN A 72 0.44 10.64 -3.09
CA ASN A 72 1.24 10.19 -4.21
C ASN A 72 1.01 11.08 -5.42
N ALA A 73 2.09 11.47 -6.08
CA ALA A 73 2.09 12.06 -7.41
C ALA A 73 2.88 11.19 -8.38
N GLY A 74 2.48 11.18 -9.65
CA GLY A 74 3.19 10.42 -10.67
C GLY A 74 3.14 11.06 -12.04
N VAL A 75 4.12 10.68 -12.86
CA VAL A 75 4.17 10.99 -14.29
C VAL A 75 4.58 9.74 -15.07
N GLY A 76 3.97 9.53 -16.22
CA GLY A 76 4.35 8.49 -17.16
C GLY A 76 4.02 8.87 -18.59
N GLY A 77 4.57 8.13 -19.54
CA GLY A 77 4.30 8.36 -20.96
C GLY A 77 4.64 7.13 -21.79
N GLU A 78 4.07 7.06 -22.98
CA GLU A 78 4.39 5.98 -23.91
C GLU A 78 5.81 6.13 -24.47
N PHE A 79 6.50 5.01 -24.61
CA PHE A 79 7.83 4.91 -25.18
C PHE A 79 7.87 3.72 -26.14
N LEU A 80 8.58 3.85 -27.27
CA LEU A 80 8.71 2.82 -28.32
C LEU A 80 7.36 2.22 -28.77
N HIS A 81 6.59 3.03 -29.50
CA HIS A 81 5.44 2.60 -30.29
C HIS A 81 4.36 1.85 -29.49
N ASP A 82 4.04 2.38 -28.30
CA ASP A 82 2.98 1.96 -27.38
C ASP A 82 3.23 0.70 -26.52
N TRP A 83 4.33 -0.03 -26.66
CA TRP A 83 4.56 -1.27 -25.89
C TRP A 83 5.21 -1.08 -24.53
N ILE A 84 5.87 0.07 -24.32
CA ILE A 84 6.57 0.37 -23.09
C ILE A 84 6.01 1.67 -22.50
N TYR A 85 5.78 1.64 -21.20
CA TYR A 85 5.30 2.77 -20.43
C TYR A 85 6.20 2.98 -19.20
N PRO A 86 7.28 3.77 -19.33
CA PRO A 86 8.04 4.22 -18.19
C PRO A 86 7.21 5.19 -17.33
N SER A 87 7.32 5.05 -16.01
CA SER A 87 6.73 5.99 -15.08
C SER A 87 7.59 6.20 -13.83
N VAL A 88 7.40 7.37 -13.22
CA VAL A 88 7.97 7.71 -11.93
C VAL A 88 6.83 8.12 -11.00
N ASN A 89 6.85 7.59 -9.78
CA ASN A 89 5.93 7.96 -8.71
C ASN A 89 6.71 8.45 -7.49
N ILE A 90 6.17 9.43 -6.80
CA ILE A 90 6.66 9.90 -5.50
C ILE A 90 5.49 9.81 -4.52
N GLU A 91 5.70 9.09 -3.44
CA GLU A 91 4.75 8.92 -2.36
C GLU A 91 5.33 9.46 -1.05
N VAL A 92 4.50 10.15 -0.28
CA VAL A 92 4.80 10.65 1.06
C VAL A 92 3.81 10.04 2.02
N GLN A 93 4.29 9.42 3.09
CA GLN A 93 3.45 8.81 4.11
C GLN A 93 3.79 9.37 5.49
N LEU A 94 2.78 9.88 6.17
CA LEU A 94 2.84 10.27 7.58
C LEU A 94 1.95 9.33 8.39
N TYR A 95 2.49 8.65 9.38
CA TYR A 95 1.71 7.69 10.17
C TYR A 95 2.23 7.54 11.59
N ASN A 96 1.34 7.18 12.54
CA ASN A 96 1.72 6.76 13.89
C ASN A 96 1.55 5.23 14.05
N GLY A 97 2.20 4.64 15.07
CA GLY A 97 2.03 3.20 15.38
C GLY A 97 2.46 2.25 14.27
N GLY A 98 3.33 2.75 13.40
CA GLY A 98 3.61 2.15 12.13
C GLY A 98 4.62 1.01 12.15
N LEU A 99 5.10 0.75 10.96
CA LEU A 99 5.92 -0.40 10.61
C LEU A 99 7.29 -0.25 11.28
N GLY A 100 7.54 -1.01 12.36
CA GLY A 100 8.78 -0.91 13.14
C GLY A 100 8.75 0.08 14.31
N SER A 101 7.62 0.71 14.64
CA SER A 101 7.51 1.57 15.83
C SER A 101 7.39 0.75 17.12
N LYS A 102 8.00 1.22 18.22
CA LYS A 102 7.91 0.57 19.55
C LYS A 102 6.43 0.50 20.00
N SER A 103 5.94 -0.73 20.15
CA SER A 103 4.55 -1.09 20.51
C SER A 103 4.10 -0.64 21.93
N THR A 104 4.95 0.02 22.70
CA THR A 104 4.71 0.23 24.14
C THR A 104 4.16 1.61 24.50
N GLN A 105 4.12 2.56 23.57
CA GLN A 105 3.68 3.93 23.89
C GLN A 105 2.19 4.13 23.63
N ARG A 106 1.47 4.53 24.69
CA ARG A 106 0.02 4.73 24.69
C ARG A 106 -0.44 6.07 24.08
N ASN A 107 0.47 7.03 23.88
CA ASN A 107 0.10 8.33 23.35
C ASN A 107 0.08 8.29 21.81
N PRO A 108 -1.08 8.43 21.14
CA PRO A 108 -1.18 8.38 19.69
C PRO A 108 -0.47 9.54 18.99
N PHE A 109 -0.16 10.63 19.70
CA PHE A 109 0.55 11.79 19.16
C PHE A 109 2.07 11.71 19.32
N GLN A 110 2.58 10.63 19.91
CA GLN A 110 4.00 10.35 20.02
C GLN A 110 4.37 9.24 19.02
N ASN A 111 5.49 9.41 18.30
CA ASN A 111 6.01 8.51 17.26
C ASN A 111 5.25 8.54 15.92
N PHE A 112 5.26 9.71 15.28
CA PHE A 112 5.01 9.77 13.85
C PHE A 112 6.27 9.37 13.08
N ASP A 113 6.08 8.58 12.04
CA ASP A 113 7.07 8.30 11.01
C ASP A 113 6.69 9.06 9.75
N LEU A 114 7.70 9.53 9.03
CA LEU A 114 7.58 10.15 7.72
C LEU A 114 8.45 9.36 6.74
N ASP A 115 7.81 8.66 5.81
CA ASP A 115 8.46 7.95 4.72
C ASP A 115 8.21 8.67 3.40
N ILE A 116 9.28 8.88 2.63
CA ILE A 116 9.21 9.29 1.22
C ILE A 116 9.63 8.10 0.38
N ILE A 117 8.79 7.71 -0.58
CA ILE A 117 9.00 6.58 -1.48
C ILE A 117 9.07 7.11 -2.91
N ILE A 118 10.19 6.89 -3.57
CA ILE A 118 10.39 7.24 -4.98
C ILE A 118 10.43 5.94 -5.78
N ALA A 119 9.52 5.76 -6.72
CA ALA A 119 9.40 4.56 -7.51
C ALA A 119 9.70 4.83 -8.98
N GLY A 120 10.62 4.07 -9.55
CA GLY A 120 10.85 4.02 -11.00
C GLY A 120 10.29 2.71 -11.54
N THR A 121 9.44 2.80 -12.56
CA THR A 121 8.71 1.66 -13.12
C THR A 121 8.86 1.62 -14.64
N ALA A 122 9.09 0.43 -15.18
CA ALA A 122 8.90 0.13 -16.59
C ALA A 122 7.74 -0.85 -16.73
N THR A 123 6.73 -0.47 -17.50
CA THR A 123 5.56 -1.32 -17.76
C THR A 123 5.54 -1.73 -19.22
N PHE A 124 5.44 -3.02 -19.47
CA PHE A 124 5.34 -3.61 -20.80
C PHE A 124 3.93 -4.16 -20.97
N GLY A 125 3.28 -3.88 -22.08
CA GLY A 125 1.90 -4.34 -22.24
C GLY A 125 1.35 -4.29 -23.64
N GLY A 126 0.15 -4.86 -23.76
CA GLY A 126 -0.62 -4.90 -24.99
C GLY A 126 -1.99 -4.24 -24.84
N GLN A 127 -2.57 -3.85 -25.97
CA GLN A 127 -3.88 -3.20 -26.05
C GLN A 127 -3.95 -1.90 -25.23
N ASN A 128 -3.07 -0.95 -25.55
CA ASN A 128 -3.02 0.35 -24.90
C ASN A 128 -4.35 1.14 -25.08
N TYR A 129 -4.92 1.62 -23.98
CA TYR A 129 -6.18 2.37 -23.90
C TYR A 129 -6.02 3.89 -23.99
N MET A 130 -4.80 4.43 -23.94
CA MET A 130 -4.52 5.87 -23.99
C MET A 130 -4.39 6.45 -25.40
N ARG A 131 -4.88 5.73 -26.41
CA ARG A 131 -4.97 6.22 -27.79
C ARG A 131 -6.37 6.79 -28.07
N ALA A 132 -6.47 7.87 -28.84
CA ALA A 132 -7.69 8.68 -29.03
C ALA A 132 -8.98 7.89 -29.36
N ASN A 133 -8.87 6.72 -30.02
CA ASN A 133 -10.03 5.90 -30.35
C ASN A 133 -10.59 5.07 -29.17
N LYS A 134 -10.03 5.18 -27.97
CA LYS A 134 -10.40 4.39 -26.79
C LYS A 134 -10.82 5.22 -25.56
N GLN A 135 -11.03 6.53 -25.72
CA GLN A 135 -11.49 7.41 -24.62
C GLN A 135 -12.74 6.91 -23.87
N PRO A 136 -13.79 6.34 -24.50
CA PRO A 136 -14.97 5.85 -23.78
C PRO A 136 -14.64 4.70 -22.82
N VAL A 137 -13.56 3.96 -23.09
CA VAL A 137 -13.15 2.80 -22.28
C VAL A 137 -12.47 3.25 -20.98
N LEU A 138 -11.70 4.35 -20.99
CA LEU A 138 -11.02 4.86 -19.80
C LEU A 138 -11.97 5.50 -18.79
N ALA A 139 -13.03 6.17 -19.24
CA ALA A 139 -14.06 6.72 -18.34
C ALA A 139 -14.76 5.64 -17.50
N HIS A 140 -14.72 4.37 -17.94
CA HIS A 140 -15.30 3.22 -17.24
C HIS A 140 -14.24 2.27 -16.65
N ARG A 141 -12.95 2.61 -16.77
CA ARG A 141 -11.82 1.78 -16.36
C ARG A 141 -10.93 2.56 -15.40
N ASP A 142 -11.17 2.38 -14.11
CA ASP A 142 -10.34 2.96 -13.05
C ASP A 142 -9.37 1.90 -12.49
N ILE A 143 -8.29 1.67 -13.22
CA ILE A 143 -7.29 0.65 -12.88
C ILE A 143 -5.95 1.34 -12.63
N PRO A 144 -5.45 1.32 -11.39
CA PRO A 144 -4.22 2.00 -11.04
C PRO A 144 -3.00 1.24 -11.55
N LEU A 145 -1.93 1.96 -11.86
CA LEU A 145 -0.61 1.41 -12.11
C LEU A 145 0.10 1.20 -10.76
N TYR A 146 0.01 -0.02 -10.20
CA TYR A 146 0.70 -0.34 -8.95
C TYR A 146 2.22 -0.33 -9.14
N TYR A 147 2.91 0.37 -8.25
CA TYR A 147 4.38 0.43 -8.20
C TYR A 147 4.98 -0.05 -6.88
N PHE A 148 4.15 -0.27 -5.84
CA PHE A 148 4.63 -0.71 -4.54
C PHE A 148 3.52 -1.41 -3.73
N SER A 149 3.38 -1.03 -2.47
CA SER A 149 2.38 -1.51 -1.53
C SER A 149 1.02 -0.82 -1.73
N ASN A 150 0.05 -1.20 -0.91
CA ASN A 150 -1.29 -0.62 -0.91
C ASN A 150 -1.47 0.47 0.15
N PHE A 151 -0.44 1.25 0.51
CA PHE A 151 -0.62 2.33 1.51
C PHE A 151 -1.30 3.56 0.94
N VAL A 152 -1.15 3.79 -0.37
CA VAL A 152 -1.85 4.82 -1.14
C VAL A 152 -2.50 4.15 -2.36
N TYR A 153 -3.54 4.77 -2.90
CA TYR A 153 -4.06 4.36 -4.20
C TYR A 153 -3.19 5.00 -5.28
N PRO A 154 -2.61 4.26 -6.24
CA PRO A 154 -1.67 4.86 -7.19
C PRO A 154 -2.24 6.01 -8.02
N ALA A 155 -1.41 7.02 -8.22
CA ALA A 155 -1.76 8.24 -8.94
C ALA A 155 -1.81 8.09 -10.46
N LEU A 156 -1.25 7.04 -11.05
CA LEU A 156 -1.29 6.80 -12.50
C LEU A 156 -2.25 5.65 -12.81
N GLN A 157 -2.88 5.67 -13.98
CA GLN A 157 -3.65 4.52 -14.46
C GLN A 157 -2.78 3.59 -15.29
N ASN A 158 -3.02 2.29 -15.19
CA ASN A 158 -2.35 1.32 -16.05
C ASN A 158 -2.91 1.49 -17.48
N PRO A 159 -2.09 1.79 -18.49
CA PRO A 159 -2.61 2.06 -19.82
C PRO A 159 -2.99 0.82 -20.61
N TYR A 160 -2.61 -0.38 -20.17
CA TYR A 160 -2.76 -1.62 -20.93
C TYR A 160 -3.89 -2.50 -20.42
N ARG A 161 -4.43 -3.36 -21.28
CA ARG A 161 -5.32 -4.45 -20.83
C ARG A 161 -4.55 -5.59 -20.18
N TYR A 162 -3.37 -5.88 -20.71
CA TYR A 162 -2.47 -6.89 -20.20
C TYR A 162 -1.11 -6.25 -20.05
N SER A 163 -0.52 -6.32 -18.86
CA SER A 163 0.83 -5.79 -18.68
C SER A 163 1.61 -6.54 -17.64
N PHE A 164 2.92 -6.35 -17.74
CA PHE A 164 3.89 -6.70 -16.72
C PHE A 164 4.68 -5.44 -16.38
N SER A 165 4.79 -5.11 -15.10
CA SER A 165 5.59 -3.99 -14.63
C SER A 165 6.73 -4.49 -13.75
N LEU A 166 7.85 -3.82 -13.87
CA LEU A 166 9.06 -4.05 -13.10
C LEU A 166 9.58 -2.71 -12.62
N GLY A 167 10.07 -2.65 -11.39
CA GLY A 167 10.71 -1.43 -10.93
C GLY A 167 11.39 -1.55 -9.58
N THR A 168 11.80 -0.38 -9.11
CA THR A 168 12.50 -0.20 -7.84
C THR A 168 11.87 0.95 -7.06
N ASN A 169 11.78 0.77 -5.75
CA ASN A 169 11.31 1.77 -4.79
C ASN A 169 12.49 2.18 -3.90
N PHE A 170 12.76 3.47 -3.81
CA PHE A 170 13.70 4.08 -2.87
C PHE A 170 12.92 4.68 -1.72
N ILE A 171 13.11 4.13 -0.53
CA ILE A 171 12.38 4.48 0.68
C ILE A 171 13.33 5.27 1.58
N ILE A 172 12.94 6.49 1.91
CA ILE A 172 13.70 7.43 2.75
C ILE A 172 12.86 7.73 3.98
N THR A 173 13.33 7.31 5.15
CA THR A 173 12.65 7.58 6.43
C THR A 173 13.32 8.76 7.14
N PHE A 174 12.55 9.80 7.45
CA PHE A 174 13.08 11.04 8.06
C PHE A 174 12.99 11.06 9.59
N LEU A 175 11.80 10.81 10.14
CA LEU A 175 11.57 11.01 11.58
C LEU A 175 12.16 9.90 12.46
N ASN A 176 12.34 8.71 11.91
CA ASN A 176 12.91 7.57 12.61
C ASN A 176 14.12 7.05 11.84
N THR A 177 15.25 7.74 12.00
CA THR A 177 16.50 7.46 11.28
C THR A 177 17.04 6.05 11.53
N ALA A 178 16.63 5.41 12.62
CA ALA A 178 16.97 4.03 12.96
C ALA A 178 16.44 3.02 11.92
N LYS A 179 15.37 3.38 11.19
CA LYS A 179 14.83 2.62 10.05
C LYS A 179 15.79 2.58 8.86
N GLY A 180 16.53 3.67 8.64
CA GLY A 180 17.44 3.86 7.52
C GLY A 180 16.77 3.85 6.15
N ASN A 181 17.51 4.27 5.12
CA ASN A 181 17.02 4.25 3.74
C ASN A 181 17.08 2.84 3.15
N GLN A 182 16.09 2.46 2.35
CA GLN A 182 15.97 1.12 1.77
C GLN A 182 15.69 1.18 0.26
N ARG A 183 16.14 0.18 -0.48
CA ARG A 183 15.74 -0.05 -1.87
C ARG A 183 14.99 -1.39 -1.99
N VAL A 184 13.81 -1.37 -2.58
CA VAL A 184 12.92 -2.54 -2.68
C VAL A 184 12.48 -2.73 -4.13
N GLY A 185 12.74 -3.91 -4.68
CA GLY A 185 12.29 -4.27 -6.02
C GLY A 185 10.84 -4.69 -6.02
N PHE A 186 10.14 -4.47 -7.13
CA PHE A 186 8.78 -4.97 -7.30
C PHE A 186 8.51 -5.46 -8.73
N VAL A 187 7.54 -6.36 -8.82
CA VAL A 187 6.91 -6.79 -10.06
C VAL A 187 5.39 -6.69 -9.92
N ASN A 188 4.73 -6.41 -11.03
CA ASN A 188 3.28 -6.44 -11.14
C ASN A 188 2.88 -7.16 -12.42
N ALA A 189 1.83 -7.97 -12.35
CA ALA A 189 1.15 -8.53 -13.50
C ALA A 189 -0.29 -8.05 -13.49
N HIS A 190 -0.77 -7.63 -14.66
CA HIS A 190 -2.11 -7.10 -14.85
C HIS A 190 -2.81 -7.86 -15.98
N VAL A 191 -4.03 -8.30 -15.73
CA VAL A 191 -4.92 -8.92 -16.72
C VAL A 191 -6.31 -8.37 -16.52
N ASP A 192 -6.75 -7.54 -17.45
CA ASP A 192 -8.08 -6.93 -17.55
C ASP A 192 -8.47 -6.12 -16.31
N ARG A 193 -9.07 -6.74 -15.30
CA ARG A 193 -9.49 -6.11 -14.03
C ARG A 193 -8.73 -6.63 -12.82
N VAL A 194 -7.86 -7.61 -12.99
CA VAL A 194 -7.11 -8.24 -11.91
C VAL A 194 -5.65 -7.76 -11.97
N GLN A 195 -5.07 -7.52 -10.80
CA GLN A 195 -3.65 -7.26 -10.66
C GLN A 195 -3.05 -8.12 -9.56
N ALA A 196 -1.83 -8.57 -9.78
CA ALA A 196 -1.01 -9.23 -8.80
C ALA A 196 0.31 -8.47 -8.68
N SER A 197 0.61 -7.96 -7.49
CA SER A 197 1.86 -7.25 -7.21
C SER A 197 2.67 -8.04 -6.19
N TYR A 198 3.98 -8.04 -6.35
CA TYR A 198 4.91 -8.60 -5.39
C TYR A 198 6.12 -7.68 -5.26
N TYR A 199 6.55 -7.44 -4.03
CA TYR A 199 7.76 -6.68 -3.76
C TYR A 199 8.64 -7.41 -2.74
N ASN A 200 9.95 -7.24 -2.86
CA ASN A 200 10.92 -7.84 -1.95
C ASN A 200 12.27 -7.10 -2.05
N ASP A 201 13.04 -7.11 -0.96
CA ASP A 201 14.40 -6.54 -0.90
C ASP A 201 15.51 -7.56 -1.28
N ARG A 202 15.21 -8.87 -1.24
CA ARG A 202 16.15 -9.99 -1.46
C ARG A 202 15.64 -11.10 -2.42
N GLY A 203 14.33 -11.31 -2.51
CA GLY A 203 13.70 -12.44 -3.22
C GLY A 203 13.63 -12.33 -4.75
N LEU A 204 13.14 -13.38 -5.41
CA LEU A 204 12.77 -13.46 -6.85
C LEU A 204 13.72 -12.80 -7.87
N GLY A 205 15.05 -12.89 -7.69
CA GLY A 205 15.97 -12.30 -8.67
C GLY A 205 16.20 -10.79 -8.51
N PHE A 206 15.46 -10.09 -7.62
CA PHE A 206 15.61 -8.64 -7.44
C PHE A 206 17.00 -8.26 -6.93
N ALA A 207 17.59 -9.09 -6.07
CA ALA A 207 18.96 -8.92 -5.61
C ALA A 207 19.98 -9.11 -6.74
N GLN A 208 19.73 -10.04 -7.66
CA GLN A 208 20.60 -10.33 -8.80
C GLN A 208 20.51 -9.23 -9.87
N ALA A 209 19.33 -8.65 -10.05
CA ALA A 209 19.08 -7.54 -10.98
C ALA A 209 19.34 -6.14 -10.39
N ASP A 210 19.91 -6.05 -9.19
CA ASP A 210 20.17 -4.80 -8.43
C ASP A 210 18.94 -3.91 -8.19
N LEU A 211 17.75 -4.51 -8.13
CA LEU A 211 16.49 -3.82 -7.87
C LEU A 211 16.18 -3.70 -6.36
N GLY A 212 16.86 -4.46 -5.52
CA GLY A 212 16.79 -4.38 -4.05
C GLY A 212 18.16 -4.10 -3.42
N ASP A 213 18.21 -3.56 -2.21
CA ASP A 213 19.49 -3.30 -1.50
C ASP A 213 20.03 -4.50 -0.70
N LYS A 214 19.32 -5.63 -0.71
CA LYS A 214 19.70 -6.87 -0.02
C LYS A 214 19.82 -6.73 1.50
N LYS A 215 19.26 -5.72 2.14
CA LYS A 215 19.36 -5.51 3.59
C LYS A 215 18.02 -5.79 4.26
N ASN A 216 18.02 -6.66 5.28
CA ASN A 216 16.83 -6.99 6.07
C ASN A 216 16.40 -5.78 6.90
N ARG A 217 15.49 -4.97 6.35
CA ARG A 217 14.96 -3.73 6.94
C ARG A 217 13.47 -3.62 6.70
N ASN A 218 12.87 -2.53 7.16
CA ASN A 218 11.42 -2.34 7.33
C ASN A 218 10.56 -3.00 6.26
N TYR A 219 10.82 -2.83 4.97
CA TYR A 219 10.02 -3.44 3.90
C TYR A 219 10.70 -4.69 3.34
N THR A 220 10.52 -5.84 4.00
CA THR A 220 11.16 -7.09 3.53
C THR A 220 10.41 -7.83 2.44
N GLY A 221 9.10 -7.67 2.38
CA GLY A 221 8.36 -8.20 1.25
C GLY A 221 6.86 -8.10 1.43
N GLY A 222 6.15 -8.36 0.35
CA GLY A 222 4.71 -8.37 0.35
C GLY A 222 4.15 -8.80 -0.99
N ALA A 223 2.88 -9.18 -0.96
CA ALA A 223 2.11 -9.56 -2.12
C ALA A 223 0.73 -8.92 -2.04
N ILE A 224 0.20 -8.51 -3.18
CA ILE A 224 -1.13 -7.93 -3.29
C ILE A 224 -1.83 -8.58 -4.47
N ILE A 225 -3.08 -8.98 -4.29
CA ILE A 225 -3.98 -9.34 -5.39
C ILE A 225 -5.17 -8.40 -5.31
N SER A 226 -5.48 -7.71 -6.40
CA SER A 226 -6.61 -6.79 -6.48
C SER A 226 -7.51 -7.09 -7.66
N TYR A 227 -8.79 -6.81 -7.49
CA TYR A 227 -9.81 -6.78 -8.52
C TYR A 227 -10.42 -5.38 -8.60
N HIS A 228 -10.54 -4.85 -9.81
CA HIS A 228 -11.04 -3.51 -10.11
C HIS A 228 -12.36 -3.57 -10.88
N GLY A 229 -13.45 -3.37 -10.16
CA GLY A 229 -14.81 -3.27 -10.72
C GLY A 229 -15.05 -1.96 -11.47
N ALA A 230 -16.30 -1.75 -11.91
CA ALA A 230 -16.67 -0.50 -12.57
C ALA A 230 -16.77 0.66 -11.55
N PRO A 231 -16.36 1.90 -11.91
CA PRO A 231 -16.29 3.01 -10.94
C PRO A 231 -17.63 3.41 -10.30
N TYR A 232 -18.74 3.18 -11.01
CA TYR A 232 -20.08 3.59 -10.59
C TYR A 232 -20.77 2.64 -9.59
N THR A 233 -20.21 1.45 -9.34
CA THR A 233 -20.77 0.48 -8.38
C THR A 233 -20.58 0.94 -6.93
N ALA A 234 -21.18 0.26 -5.95
CA ALA A 234 -20.90 0.54 -4.54
C ALA A 234 -19.49 0.08 -4.11
N LEU A 235 -18.94 -0.91 -4.81
CA LEU A 235 -17.65 -1.53 -4.55
C LEU A 235 -16.92 -1.69 -5.89
N SER A 236 -15.80 -1.00 -6.06
CA SER A 236 -14.99 -1.05 -7.27
C SER A 236 -13.57 -1.57 -7.03
N LEU A 237 -13.22 -1.86 -5.77
CA LEU A 237 -11.95 -2.47 -5.38
C LEU A 237 -12.19 -3.57 -4.35
N VAL A 238 -11.68 -4.76 -4.67
CA VAL A 238 -11.44 -5.84 -3.70
C VAL A 238 -9.96 -6.14 -3.73
N GLU A 239 -9.31 -6.08 -2.58
CA GLU A 239 -7.87 -6.28 -2.50
C GLU A 239 -7.52 -7.18 -1.31
N VAL A 240 -6.69 -8.17 -1.55
CA VAL A 240 -6.08 -9.02 -0.53
C VAL A 240 -4.59 -8.72 -0.52
N SER A 241 -4.04 -8.40 0.65
CA SER A 241 -2.63 -8.09 0.77
C SER A 241 -1.96 -8.87 1.89
N TYR A 242 -0.67 -9.13 1.67
CA TYR A 242 0.27 -9.59 2.68
C TYR A 242 1.44 -8.64 2.70
N HIS A 243 1.82 -8.18 3.88
CA HIS A 243 3.02 -7.37 4.08
C HIS A 243 3.85 -7.94 5.22
N GLN A 244 5.15 -8.03 4.98
CA GLN A 244 6.13 -8.43 5.96
C GLN A 244 7.12 -7.30 6.20
N PHE A 245 7.26 -6.98 7.48
CA PHE A 245 8.20 -6.01 7.98
C PHE A 245 9.11 -6.67 8.99
N SER A 246 10.40 -6.70 8.69
CA SER A 246 11.43 -7.16 9.61
C SER A 246 12.66 -6.29 9.46
N GLY A 247 13.40 -6.02 10.52
CA GLY A 247 14.61 -5.24 10.36
C GLY A 247 15.51 -5.35 11.56
N ASP A 248 16.82 -5.35 11.29
CA ASP A 248 17.85 -5.24 12.31
C ASP A 248 18.19 -3.76 12.47
N VAL A 249 17.52 -3.09 13.42
CA VAL A 249 17.84 -1.71 13.76
C VAL A 249 19.11 -1.71 14.61
N ALA A 250 20.05 -0.81 14.32
CA ALA A 250 21.35 -0.77 14.96
C ALA A 250 21.27 -0.30 16.43
N ARG A 251 21.91 -1.08 17.32
CA ARG A 251 22.04 -0.85 18.76
C ARG A 251 22.75 0.49 19.06
N GLN A 252 22.04 1.44 19.66
CA GLN A 252 22.61 2.41 20.59
C GLN A 252 21.78 2.39 21.88
N GLY A 253 22.36 2.01 23.02
CA GLY A 253 21.76 2.21 24.34
C GLY A 253 20.92 1.06 24.96
N GLY A 254 21.02 -0.18 24.47
CA GLY A 254 20.63 -1.38 25.26
C GLY A 254 19.17 -1.86 25.17
N GLU A 255 18.19 -1.04 24.78
CA GLU A 255 16.81 -1.53 24.58
C GLU A 255 16.30 -1.27 23.14
N GLN A 256 16.57 -2.23 22.26
CA GLN A 256 15.91 -2.35 20.96
C GLN A 256 15.29 -3.74 20.82
N THR A 257 13.97 -3.79 20.91
CA THR A 257 13.17 -4.97 20.57
C THR A 257 12.89 -4.95 19.08
N LEU A 258 13.52 -5.88 18.35
CA LEU A 258 13.27 -6.14 16.94
C LEU A 258 11.84 -6.65 16.80
N LEU A 259 10.98 -5.94 16.06
CA LEU A 259 9.59 -6.35 15.89
C LEU A 259 9.35 -6.87 14.47
N ASN A 260 9.08 -8.17 14.37
CA ASN A 260 8.63 -8.81 13.14
C ASN A 260 7.11 -8.61 13.02
N LYS A 261 6.69 -7.85 12.02
CA LYS A 261 5.28 -7.57 11.74
C LYS A 261 4.89 -8.23 10.42
N ARG A 262 3.90 -9.10 10.47
CA ARG A 262 3.23 -9.68 9.31
C ARG A 262 1.79 -9.20 9.34
N VAL A 263 1.32 -8.70 8.21
CA VAL A 263 -0.01 -8.11 8.09
C VAL A 263 -0.70 -8.79 6.92
N TRP A 264 -1.80 -9.47 7.20
CA TRP A 264 -2.76 -9.88 6.18
C TRP A 264 -3.87 -8.84 6.16
N GLY A 265 -4.27 -8.37 4.98
CA GLY A 265 -5.30 -7.37 4.81
C GLY A 265 -6.33 -7.79 3.78
N VAL A 266 -7.58 -7.44 4.02
CA VAL A 266 -8.64 -7.42 3.01
C VAL A 266 -9.22 -6.02 2.96
N THR A 267 -9.15 -5.37 1.80
CA THR A 267 -9.72 -4.04 1.56
C THR A 267 -10.90 -4.17 0.61
N LEU A 268 -12.00 -3.53 0.99
CA LEU A 268 -13.20 -3.36 0.18
C LEU A 268 -13.44 -1.85 0.02
N ALA A 269 -13.35 -1.33 -1.20
CA ALA A 269 -13.42 0.11 -1.41
C ALA A 269 -14.12 0.50 -2.71
N ASN A 270 -14.47 1.78 -2.79
CA ASN A 270 -14.66 2.48 -4.06
C ASN A 270 -13.79 3.76 -4.06
N PRO A 271 -12.56 3.67 -4.56
CA PRO A 271 -11.64 4.82 -4.63
C PRO A 271 -12.13 5.96 -5.53
N TRP A 272 -12.99 5.68 -6.50
CA TRP A 272 -13.62 6.69 -7.35
C TRP A 272 -14.65 7.52 -6.59
N LYS A 273 -15.41 6.88 -5.69
CA LYS A 273 -16.36 7.54 -4.78
C LYS A 273 -15.72 8.01 -3.47
N GLY A 274 -14.42 7.79 -3.29
CA GLY A 274 -13.64 8.34 -2.19
C GLY A 274 -13.68 7.57 -0.87
N TYR A 275 -14.21 6.33 -0.82
CA TYR A 275 -14.35 5.60 0.45
C TYR A 275 -13.86 4.15 0.38
N GLY A 276 -13.55 3.58 1.54
CA GLY A 276 -13.28 2.16 1.70
C GLY A 276 -13.17 1.71 3.15
N ALA A 277 -13.11 0.40 3.34
CA ALA A 277 -12.84 -0.22 4.62
C ALA A 277 -11.81 -1.34 4.45
N SER A 278 -11.03 -1.62 5.49
CA SER A 278 -10.21 -2.82 5.53
C SER A 278 -10.29 -3.52 6.86
N PHE A 279 -10.11 -4.84 6.78
CA PHE A 279 -9.85 -5.70 7.92
C PHE A 279 -8.41 -6.18 7.81
N GLN A 280 -7.65 -6.07 8.91
CA GLN A 280 -6.28 -6.54 8.95
C GLN A 280 -6.07 -7.51 10.10
N SER A 281 -5.19 -8.48 9.88
CA SER A 281 -4.78 -9.49 10.83
C SER A 281 -3.27 -9.47 10.97
N TYR A 282 -2.81 -9.24 12.20
CA TYR A 282 -1.41 -9.10 12.57
C TYR A 282 -0.87 -10.42 13.11
N ASN A 283 0.23 -10.91 12.54
CA ASN A 283 0.98 -12.09 13.00
C ASN A 283 0.14 -13.37 13.23
N SER A 284 -1.00 -13.49 12.52
CA SER A 284 -1.94 -14.60 12.67
C SER A 284 -1.39 -15.92 12.14
N ILE A 285 -0.62 -15.88 11.05
CA ILE A 285 -0.03 -17.07 10.43
C ILE A 285 1.45 -17.18 10.81
N GLN A 286 1.78 -18.24 11.55
CA GLN A 286 3.16 -18.68 11.73
C GLN A 286 3.62 -19.36 10.45
N LEU A 287 4.00 -18.57 9.45
CA LEU A 287 4.79 -19.12 8.35
C LEU A 287 6.09 -19.69 8.96
N PRO A 288 6.54 -20.89 8.53
CA PRO A 288 7.80 -21.48 8.97
C PRO A 288 8.88 -20.40 8.86
N LYS A 289 9.80 -20.37 9.82
CA LYS A 289 10.88 -19.37 9.90
C LYS A 289 11.57 -19.32 8.53
N SER A 290 11.15 -18.41 7.66
CA SER A 290 11.87 -18.16 6.43
C SER A 290 13.15 -17.49 6.89
N HIS A 291 14.25 -18.12 6.54
CA HIS A 291 15.61 -17.80 6.93
C HIS A 291 16.00 -18.31 8.32
N THR A 292 16.82 -19.35 8.30
CA THR A 292 17.81 -19.67 9.33
C THR A 292 18.62 -18.41 9.59
N VAL A 293 18.16 -17.58 10.52
CA VAL A 293 18.97 -16.50 11.11
C VAL A 293 19.92 -17.21 12.06
N THR A 294 21.14 -17.48 11.59
CA THR A 294 22.24 -18.10 12.34
C THR A 294 22.82 -17.19 13.42
N ASP A 295 22.18 -16.06 13.73
CA ASP A 295 22.67 -15.14 14.76
C ASP A 295 21.61 -14.86 15.83
N THR A 296 22.11 -14.78 17.05
CA THR A 296 21.45 -14.83 18.37
C THR A 296 20.48 -13.69 18.70
N SER A 297 19.95 -12.97 17.71
CA SER A 297 18.99 -11.87 17.93
C SER A 297 17.55 -12.36 17.93
N PHE A 298 17.00 -12.59 19.12
CA PHE A 298 15.57 -12.91 19.30
C PHE A 298 14.70 -11.78 18.73
N LYS A 299 14.05 -12.03 17.57
CA LYS A 299 13.00 -11.15 17.03
C LYS A 299 11.72 -11.41 17.81
N VAL A 300 11.23 -10.42 18.54
CA VAL A 300 9.96 -10.53 19.27
C VAL A 300 8.84 -10.27 18.26
N PRO A 301 7.94 -11.23 17.99
CA PRO A 301 6.81 -10.97 17.11
C PRO A 301 5.92 -9.90 17.74
N TYR A 302 5.38 -8.97 16.92
CA TYR A 302 4.22 -8.17 17.37
C TYR A 302 3.13 -9.13 17.92
N PRO A 303 2.34 -8.68 18.91
CA PRO A 303 1.20 -9.45 19.35
C PRO A 303 0.28 -9.77 18.19
N ARG A 304 -0.36 -10.92 18.27
CA ARG A 304 -1.50 -11.21 17.42
C ARG A 304 -2.59 -10.21 17.73
N SER A 305 -3.09 -9.55 16.71
CA SER A 305 -4.18 -8.60 16.83
C SER A 305 -4.93 -8.55 15.50
N PHE A 306 -6.12 -7.96 15.55
CA PHE A 306 -6.88 -7.64 14.36
C PHE A 306 -7.20 -6.16 14.39
N SER A 307 -7.48 -5.57 13.24
CA SER A 307 -7.94 -4.21 13.17
C SER A 307 -8.98 -4.04 12.08
N ILE A 308 -9.79 -3.00 12.27
CA ILE A 308 -10.73 -2.51 11.28
C ILE A 308 -10.32 -1.07 10.99
N SER A 309 -10.36 -0.69 9.73
CA SER A 309 -10.02 0.67 9.31
C SER A 309 -11.10 1.25 8.39
N GLY A 310 -11.44 2.52 8.61
CA GLY A 310 -12.09 3.35 7.59
C GLY A 310 -11.04 4.05 6.72
N GLN A 311 -11.37 4.27 5.46
CA GLN A 311 -10.44 4.82 4.47
C GLN A 311 -11.14 5.87 3.61
N TYR A 312 -10.42 6.94 3.35
CA TYR A 312 -10.85 8.01 2.46
C TYR A 312 -9.84 8.16 1.32
N TYR A 313 -10.35 8.40 0.11
CA TYR A 313 -9.54 8.57 -1.10
C TYR A 313 -9.89 9.89 -1.77
N TYR A 314 -8.88 10.56 -2.33
CA TYR A 314 -9.06 11.67 -3.25
C TYR A 314 -8.05 11.56 -4.38
N ARG A 315 -8.46 11.90 -5.61
CA ARG A 315 -7.67 11.69 -6.81
C ARG A 315 -7.90 12.78 -7.86
N TYR A 316 -6.82 13.12 -8.53
CA TYR A 316 -6.79 14.00 -9.68
C TYR A 316 -5.92 13.36 -10.76
N HIS A 317 -6.43 13.26 -11.99
CA HIS A 317 -5.70 12.74 -13.14
C HIS A 317 -5.80 13.73 -14.30
N LEU A 318 -4.69 13.95 -14.97
CA LEU A 318 -4.63 14.55 -16.29
C LEU A 318 -4.07 13.51 -17.25
N ILE A 319 -4.92 13.00 -18.15
CA ILE A 319 -4.56 11.99 -19.14
C ILE A 319 -4.53 12.64 -20.51
N GLN A 320 -3.37 12.60 -21.16
CA GLN A 320 -3.16 13.14 -22.50
C GLN A 320 -3.03 12.00 -23.51
N PHE A 321 -3.88 11.99 -24.53
CA PHE A 321 -3.97 10.94 -25.55
C PHE A 321 -3.14 11.25 -26.78
N GLN A 322 -2.58 10.20 -27.41
CA GLN A 322 -2.10 10.28 -28.80
C GLN A 322 -3.25 10.39 -29.79
#